data_AF-A0A1G6BFK8-F1
#
_entry.id   AF-A0A1G6BFK8-F1
#
_cell.length_a   1.000
_cell.length_b   1.000
_cell.length_c   1.000
_cell.angle_alpha   90.00
_cell.angle_beta   90.00
_cell.angle_gamma   90.00
#
_symmetry.space_group_name_H-M   'P 1'
#
loop_
_entity.id
_entity.type
_entity.pdbx_description
1 polymer ?
#
loop_
_entity_poly.entity_id
_entity_poly.type
_entity_poly.pdbx_seq_one_letter_code
_entity_poly.pdbx_strand_id
1 'polypeptide(L)'
;MKNIKNKTFGVLLGGLLLPALLSSPVQADELHVAASYSTDHLNGLRVGYRWTDGPKILPESWFALVGSPRVHWELGLNTWVNSRHSDDRLNALTFSPVLQWTLTQSNRPLFLEAGIGVSLLDDQQISDRDLSISFQFEDRIGLSWQYDPISEARLSFSYAHYSQADLARPNDGLDFWVLTWHVPI
;
A
#
# COMPACT_ATOMS: atom_id res chain seq x y z
N MET A 1 28.65 2.66 -5.10
CA MET A 1 27.76 3.75 -4.64
C MET A 1 26.38 3.28 -4.14
N LYS A 2 25.95 2.02 -4.39
CA LYS A 2 24.69 1.43 -3.87
C LYS A 2 24.57 1.46 -2.32
N ASN A 3 25.68 1.24 -1.60
CA ASN A 3 25.69 1.16 -0.12
C ASN A 3 25.35 2.46 0.65
N ILE A 4 25.45 3.64 0.03
CA ILE A 4 25.20 4.92 0.73
C ILE A 4 23.72 5.30 0.67
N LYS A 5 23.06 5.12 -0.49
CA LYS A 5 21.60 5.34 -0.65
C LYS A 5 20.77 4.45 0.29
N ASN A 6 21.24 3.22 0.49
CA ASN A 6 20.64 2.20 1.34
C ASN A 6 20.58 2.55 2.83
N LYS A 7 21.51 3.39 3.33
CA LYS A 7 21.56 3.82 4.73
C LYS A 7 20.66 5.03 4.99
N THR A 8 20.50 5.92 4.03
CA THR A 8 19.64 7.11 4.15
C THR A 8 18.15 6.77 4.22
N PHE A 9 17.69 5.73 3.54
CA PHE A 9 16.28 5.31 3.60
C PHE A 9 15.89 4.70 4.97
N GLY A 10 16.79 3.92 5.59
CA GLY A 10 16.56 3.32 6.91
C GLY A 10 16.53 4.34 8.06
N VAL A 11 17.24 5.46 7.94
CA VAL A 11 17.24 6.53 8.96
C VAL A 11 15.96 7.39 8.89
N LEU A 12 15.33 7.52 7.72
CA LEU A 12 14.04 8.21 7.56
C LEU A 12 12.87 7.45 8.21
N LEU A 13 12.92 6.11 8.26
CA LEU A 13 11.88 5.27 8.86
C LEU A 13 11.69 5.50 10.37
N GLY A 14 12.75 5.84 11.10
CA GLY A 14 12.68 6.03 12.56
C GLY A 14 12.07 7.37 12.99
N GLY A 15 12.11 8.39 12.11
CA GLY A 15 11.73 9.76 12.46
C GLY A 15 10.25 10.10 12.27
N LEU A 16 9.54 9.40 11.38
CA LEU A 16 8.17 9.73 10.99
C LEU A 16 7.09 9.04 11.83
N LEU A 17 7.44 8.09 12.70
CA LEU A 17 6.47 7.37 13.55
C LEU A 17 6.09 8.12 14.85
N LEU A 18 6.82 9.18 15.23
CA LEU A 18 6.57 9.89 16.48
C LEU A 18 5.45 10.95 16.50
N PRO A 19 5.07 11.64 15.39
CA PRO A 19 4.03 12.67 15.49
C PRO A 19 2.59 12.16 15.32
N ALA A 20 2.39 10.92 14.87
CA ALA A 20 1.05 10.37 14.57
C ALA A 20 0.23 9.97 15.83
N LEU A 21 0.82 10.04 17.02
CA LEU A 21 0.17 9.66 18.28
C LEU A 21 -0.66 10.79 18.93
N LEU A 22 -0.93 11.89 18.21
CA LEU A 22 -1.57 13.09 18.76
C LEU A 22 -2.86 13.55 18.04
N SER A 23 -3.40 12.79 17.07
CA SER A 23 -4.70 13.10 16.45
C SER A 23 -5.88 12.50 17.25
N SER A 24 -7.03 13.19 17.22
CA SER A 24 -8.23 12.89 18.01
C SER A 24 -9.07 11.74 17.42
N PRO A 25 -9.85 10.99 18.24
CA PRO A 25 -10.33 9.63 17.91
C PRO A 25 -11.72 9.58 17.24
N VAL A 26 -11.97 10.39 16.21
CA VAL A 26 -13.28 10.36 15.50
C VAL A 26 -13.16 9.94 14.04
N GLN A 27 -11.94 9.81 13.53
CA GLN A 27 -11.66 9.50 12.13
C GLN A 27 -10.76 8.29 12.10
N ALA A 28 -11.05 7.33 11.21
CA ALA A 28 -10.33 6.06 11.21
C ALA A 28 -8.89 6.29 10.74
N ASP A 29 -8.03 6.60 11.70
CA ASP A 29 -6.58 6.55 11.62
C ASP A 29 -6.20 5.09 11.91
N GLU A 30 -5.61 4.41 10.94
CA GLU A 30 -5.19 3.01 11.07
C GLU A 30 -3.71 2.90 10.74
N LEU A 31 -2.99 2.09 11.52
CA LEU A 31 -1.67 1.60 11.15
C LEU A 31 -1.78 0.19 10.60
N HIS A 32 -0.96 -0.15 9.61
CA HIS A 32 -0.88 -1.51 9.11
C HIS A 32 0.53 -1.95 8.82
N VAL A 33 0.71 -3.27 8.93
CA VAL A 33 1.90 -3.98 8.50
C VAL A 33 1.50 -5.05 7.50
N ALA A 34 2.31 -5.25 6.46
CA ALA A 34 2.03 -6.25 5.45
C ALA A 34 3.27 -7.06 5.08
N ALA A 35 3.03 -8.31 4.70
CA ALA A 35 3.99 -9.15 4.00
C ALA A 35 3.51 -9.35 2.55
N SER A 36 4.44 -9.30 1.61
CA SER A 36 4.17 -9.44 0.17
C SER A 36 5.06 -10.50 -0.47
N TYR A 37 4.52 -11.18 -1.48
CA TYR A 37 5.18 -12.21 -2.26
C TYR A 37 4.92 -12.00 -3.75
N SER A 38 5.95 -12.11 -4.56
CA SER A 38 5.90 -12.11 -6.02
C SER A 38 6.38 -13.44 -6.59
N THR A 39 5.76 -13.90 -7.67
CA THR A 39 6.23 -15.05 -8.45
C THR A 39 7.61 -14.83 -9.09
N ASP A 40 8.06 -13.58 -9.16
CA ASP A 40 9.40 -13.19 -9.62
C ASP A 40 10.46 -13.27 -8.52
N HIS A 41 10.23 -14.09 -7.48
CA HIS A 41 11.15 -14.30 -6.36
C HIS A 41 11.42 -13.03 -5.55
N LEU A 42 10.42 -12.16 -5.41
CA LEU A 42 10.50 -10.99 -4.55
C LEU A 42 9.64 -11.22 -3.30
N ASN A 43 10.21 -10.95 -2.14
CA ASN A 43 9.48 -10.89 -0.88
C ASN A 43 9.56 -9.47 -0.33
N GLY A 44 8.50 -8.99 0.30
CA GLY A 44 8.55 -7.65 0.87
C GLY A 44 7.77 -7.46 2.14
N LEU A 45 8.09 -6.34 2.78
CA LEU A 45 7.41 -5.83 3.94
C LEU A 45 6.89 -4.42 3.64
N ARG A 46 5.73 -4.11 4.22
CA ARG A 46 5.14 -2.77 4.18
C ARG A 46 4.76 -2.33 5.59
N VAL A 47 4.95 -1.06 5.86
CA VAL A 47 4.27 -0.33 6.94
C VAL A 47 3.48 0.78 6.29
N GLY A 48 2.24 1.00 6.74
CA GLY A 48 1.44 2.09 6.23
C GLY A 48 0.54 2.72 7.28
N TYR A 49 0.04 3.89 6.92
CA TYR A 49 -0.90 4.68 7.67
C TYR A 49 -2.07 5.05 6.77
N ARG A 50 -3.28 4.89 7.28
CA ARG A 50 -4.52 5.09 6.55
C ARG A 50 -5.43 6.04 7.32
N TRP A 51 -6.04 7.00 6.62
CA TRP A 51 -6.99 7.96 7.19
C TRP A 51 -8.17 8.19 6.25
N THR A 52 -9.29 8.71 6.76
CA THR A 52 -10.54 8.91 5.99
C THR A 52 -10.77 10.36 5.56
N ASP A 53 -10.12 11.32 6.21
CA ASP A 53 -10.32 12.76 6.02
C ASP A 53 -9.41 13.42 4.98
N GLY A 54 -9.17 12.73 3.86
CA GLY A 54 -8.39 13.30 2.77
C GLY A 54 -9.23 14.03 1.71
N PRO A 55 -8.56 14.51 0.64
CA PRO A 55 -9.20 15.28 -0.42
C PRO A 55 -10.38 14.55 -1.07
N LYS A 56 -11.41 15.31 -1.46
CA LYS A 56 -12.47 14.76 -2.34
C LYS A 56 -11.92 14.67 -3.77
N ILE A 57 -11.69 13.46 -4.26
CA ILE A 57 -11.13 13.20 -5.60
C ILE A 57 -12.18 13.18 -6.71
N LEU A 58 -13.42 12.84 -6.39
CA LEU A 58 -14.52 12.74 -7.34
C LEU A 58 -15.81 13.32 -6.74
N PRO A 59 -16.75 13.77 -7.58
CA PRO A 59 -18.08 14.17 -7.12
C PRO A 59 -18.79 13.01 -6.40
N GLU A 60 -19.55 13.32 -5.35
CA GLU A 60 -20.33 12.30 -4.60
C GLU A 60 -21.31 11.54 -5.50
N SER A 61 -21.84 12.19 -6.54
CA SER A 61 -22.70 11.53 -7.53
C SER A 61 -22.00 10.39 -8.28
N TRP A 62 -20.69 10.47 -8.49
CA TRP A 62 -19.92 9.39 -9.12
C TRP A 62 -19.74 8.22 -8.17
N PHE A 63 -19.45 8.49 -6.90
CA PHE A 63 -19.40 7.44 -5.88
C PHE A 63 -20.75 6.75 -5.70
N ALA A 64 -21.85 7.50 -5.78
CA ALA A 64 -23.20 6.92 -5.73
C ALA A 64 -23.45 5.90 -6.85
N LEU A 65 -22.92 6.12 -8.07
CA LEU A 65 -23.05 5.17 -9.19
C LEU A 65 -22.34 3.83 -8.93
N VAL A 66 -21.30 3.85 -8.09
CA VAL A 66 -20.52 2.65 -7.74
C VAL A 66 -20.85 2.14 -6.33
N GLY A 67 -22.01 2.50 -5.76
CA GLY A 67 -22.47 1.97 -4.49
C GLY A 67 -21.89 2.66 -3.25
N SER A 68 -21.46 3.92 -3.39
CA SER A 68 -21.01 4.80 -2.30
C SER A 68 -19.93 4.18 -1.40
N PRO A 69 -18.77 3.76 -1.96
CA PRO A 69 -17.68 3.23 -1.16
C PRO A 69 -17.18 4.26 -0.15
N ARG A 70 -16.68 3.77 0.99
CA ARG A 70 -15.86 4.60 1.88
C ARG A 70 -14.52 4.84 1.19
N VAL A 71 -14.06 6.08 1.20
CA VAL A 71 -12.74 6.45 0.67
C VAL A 71 -11.77 6.55 1.82
N HIS A 72 -10.62 5.92 1.65
CA HIS A 72 -9.49 6.03 2.55
C HIS A 72 -8.28 6.52 1.78
N TRP A 73 -7.40 7.23 2.44
CA TRP A 73 -6.11 7.63 1.92
C TRP A 73 -5.05 6.84 2.65
N GLU A 74 -4.09 6.34 1.89
CA GLU A 74 -3.04 5.48 2.43
C GLU A 74 -1.67 5.97 2.01
N LEU A 75 -0.78 6.14 2.99
CA LEU A 75 0.66 6.35 2.81
C LEU A 75 1.37 5.05 3.21
N GLY A 76 2.31 4.58 2.39
CA GLY A 76 3.03 3.33 2.65
C GLY A 76 4.53 3.43 2.39
N LEU A 77 5.29 2.71 3.21
CA LEU A 77 6.72 2.46 3.01
C LEU A 77 6.90 0.97 2.77
N ASN A 78 7.49 0.63 1.62
CA ASN A 78 7.64 -0.75 1.15
C ASN A 78 9.13 -1.05 0.99
N THR A 79 9.51 -2.29 1.28
CA THR A 79 10.82 -2.86 0.94
C THR A 79 10.59 -4.22 0.29
N TRP A 80 11.12 -4.43 -0.90
CA TRP A 80 11.13 -5.71 -1.60
C TRP A 80 12.56 -6.19 -1.77
N VAL A 81 12.78 -7.47 -1.57
CA VAL A 81 14.10 -8.11 -1.61
C VAL A 81 14.02 -9.34 -2.50
N ASN A 82 15.01 -9.51 -3.36
CA ASN A 82 15.16 -10.72 -4.16
C ASN A 82 15.49 -11.90 -3.23
N SER A 83 14.61 -12.91 -3.20
CA SER A 83 14.72 -14.06 -2.32
C SER A 83 15.91 -14.97 -2.66
N ARG A 84 16.49 -14.82 -3.85
CA ARG A 84 17.70 -15.56 -4.29
C ARG A 84 18.99 -14.76 -4.06
N HIS A 85 18.90 -13.43 -3.99
CA HIS A 85 20.02 -12.50 -3.82
C HIS A 85 19.64 -11.39 -2.84
N SER A 86 19.86 -11.60 -1.55
CA SER A 86 19.35 -10.70 -0.50
C SER A 86 19.98 -9.30 -0.47
N ASP A 87 21.06 -9.08 -1.21
CA ASP A 87 21.68 -7.78 -1.42
C ASP A 87 20.96 -6.93 -2.46
N ASP A 88 20.08 -7.54 -3.26
CA ASP A 88 19.25 -6.88 -4.24
C ASP A 88 17.87 -6.52 -3.65
N ARG A 89 17.63 -5.22 -3.55
CA ARG A 89 16.52 -4.62 -2.82
C ARG A 89 16.02 -3.38 -3.55
N LEU A 90 14.71 -3.17 -3.45
CA LEU A 90 14.01 -1.98 -3.91
C LEU A 90 13.13 -1.46 -2.79
N ASN A 91 13.18 -0.17 -2.52
CA ASN A 91 12.30 0.49 -1.56
C ASN A 91 11.34 1.44 -2.28
N ALA A 92 10.12 1.57 -1.77
CA ALA A 92 9.10 2.41 -2.37
C ALA A 92 8.34 3.22 -1.32
N LEU A 93 8.12 4.51 -1.61
CA LEU A 93 7.11 5.34 -0.96
C LEU A 93 5.84 5.30 -1.80
N THR A 94 4.70 4.93 -1.22
CA THR A 94 3.41 4.80 -1.92
C THR A 94 2.37 5.74 -1.33
N PHE A 95 1.49 6.25 -2.18
CA PHE A 95 0.33 7.04 -1.78
C PHE A 95 -0.88 6.69 -2.65
N SER A 96 -2.00 6.30 -2.04
CA SER A 96 -3.19 5.87 -2.78
C SER A 96 -4.49 6.27 -2.11
N PRO A 97 -5.51 6.73 -2.88
CA PRO A 97 -6.89 6.56 -2.47
C PRO A 97 -7.29 5.07 -2.59
N VAL A 98 -7.99 4.56 -1.57
CA VAL A 98 -8.51 3.20 -1.50
C VAL A 98 -10.01 3.27 -1.25
N LEU A 99 -10.78 2.75 -2.21
CA LEU A 99 -12.22 2.61 -2.12
C LEU A 99 -12.54 1.30 -1.40
N GLN A 100 -13.47 1.35 -0.45
CA GLN A 100 -13.89 0.22 0.36
C GLN A 100 -15.40 0.04 0.31
N TRP A 101 -15.85 -1.14 -0.12
CA TRP A 101 -17.26 -1.53 -0.15
C TRP A 101 -17.56 -2.60 0.89
N THR A 102 -18.61 -2.40 1.68
CA THR A 102 -19.09 -3.41 2.63
C THR A 102 -19.85 -4.51 1.90
N LEU A 103 -19.34 -5.75 1.94
CA LEU A 103 -19.96 -6.91 1.28
C LEU A 103 -20.94 -7.65 2.19
N THR A 104 -20.69 -7.65 3.50
CA THR A 104 -21.53 -8.37 4.48
C THR A 104 -22.03 -7.46 5.58
N GLN A 105 -23.28 -7.63 5.97
CA GLN A 105 -23.88 -6.93 7.10
C GLN A 105 -23.79 -7.83 8.34
N SER A 106 -22.70 -7.73 9.08
CA SER A 106 -22.47 -8.47 10.32
C SER A 106 -21.66 -7.62 11.30
N ASN A 107 -21.45 -8.13 12.52
CA ASN A 107 -20.51 -7.52 13.47
C ASN A 107 -19.03 -7.73 13.08
N ARG A 108 -18.75 -8.54 12.06
CA ARG A 108 -17.42 -8.85 11.53
C ARG A 108 -17.45 -8.73 10.01
N PRO A 109 -17.64 -7.51 9.48
CA PRO A 109 -17.91 -7.30 8.06
C PRO A 109 -16.72 -7.72 7.19
N LEU A 110 -17.05 -8.19 6.00
CA LEU A 110 -16.12 -8.38 4.90
C LEU A 110 -16.24 -7.20 3.95
N PHE A 111 -15.11 -6.69 3.49
CA PHE A 111 -15.01 -5.58 2.56
C PHE A 111 -14.30 -5.99 1.28
N LEU A 112 -14.71 -5.38 0.16
CA LEU A 112 -13.91 -5.30 -1.06
C LEU A 112 -13.15 -3.99 -1.01
N GLU A 113 -11.87 -4.01 -1.34
CA GLU A 113 -11.03 -2.82 -1.47
C GLU A 113 -10.41 -2.73 -2.85
N ALA A 114 -10.38 -1.54 -3.44
CA ALA A 114 -9.65 -1.26 -4.66
C ALA A 114 -9.07 0.15 -4.63
N GLY A 115 -7.86 0.33 -5.17
CA GLY A 115 -7.19 1.62 -5.20
C GLY A 115 -6.28 1.77 -6.40
N ILE A 116 -6.16 3.00 -6.88
CA ILE A 116 -5.21 3.42 -7.91
C ILE A 116 -4.43 4.58 -7.31
N GLY A 117 -3.15 4.36 -7.07
CA GLY A 117 -2.25 5.31 -6.44
C GLY A 117 -0.98 5.51 -7.23
N VAL A 118 -0.01 6.10 -6.55
CA VAL A 118 1.30 6.40 -7.08
C VAL A 118 2.38 5.93 -6.13
N SER A 119 3.56 5.71 -6.68
CA SER A 119 4.73 5.25 -5.95
C SER A 119 6.00 5.90 -6.48
N LEU A 120 6.98 6.02 -5.59
CA LEU A 120 8.31 6.51 -5.90
C LEU A 120 9.35 5.50 -5.40
N LEU A 121 10.09 4.93 -6.35
CA LEU A 121 11.11 3.91 -6.14
C LEU A 121 12.50 4.52 -6.00
N ASP A 122 13.33 3.96 -5.12
CA ASP A 122 14.70 4.43 -4.88
C ASP A 122 15.73 3.91 -5.92
N ASP A 123 15.35 2.89 -6.69
CA ASP A 123 16.06 2.34 -7.86
C ASP A 123 15.02 1.99 -8.96
N GLN A 124 15.47 1.62 -10.15
CA GLN A 124 14.59 1.20 -11.26
C GLN A 124 14.75 -0.27 -11.62
N GLN A 125 15.68 -0.96 -10.97
CA GLN A 125 15.99 -2.36 -11.25
C GLN A 125 15.91 -3.19 -9.98
N ILE A 126 15.25 -4.33 -10.08
CA ILE A 126 15.23 -5.38 -9.05
C ILE A 126 15.09 -6.74 -9.71
N SER A 127 15.88 -7.72 -9.27
CA SER A 127 16.04 -9.00 -9.94
C SER A 127 16.43 -8.81 -11.41
N ASP A 128 15.65 -9.37 -12.31
CA ASP A 128 15.73 -9.32 -13.76
C ASP A 128 14.70 -8.35 -14.37
N ARG A 129 14.08 -7.50 -13.53
CA ARG A 129 13.08 -6.50 -13.93
C ARG A 129 13.71 -5.12 -14.07
N ASP A 130 13.40 -4.44 -15.18
CA ASP A 130 13.72 -3.03 -15.43
C ASP A 130 12.43 -2.20 -15.58
N LEU A 131 12.24 -1.27 -14.65
CA LEU A 131 11.06 -0.40 -14.53
C LEU A 131 11.25 0.95 -15.24
N SER A 132 12.46 1.21 -15.76
CA SER A 132 12.92 2.40 -16.48
C SER A 132 12.90 3.73 -15.72
N ILE A 133 11.86 4.03 -14.96
CA ILE A 133 11.71 5.27 -14.19
C ILE A 133 11.33 5.00 -12.73
N SER A 134 11.69 5.90 -11.82
CA SER A 134 11.36 5.75 -10.39
C SER A 134 9.87 5.89 -10.07
N PHE A 135 9.13 6.62 -10.90
CA PHE A 135 7.69 6.79 -10.70
C PHE A 135 6.93 5.59 -11.26
N GLN A 136 6.05 4.99 -10.47
CA GLN A 136 5.13 3.94 -10.92
C GLN A 136 3.74 4.20 -10.35
N PHE A 137 2.68 3.89 -11.10
CA PHE A 137 1.35 3.71 -10.55
C PHE A 137 1.32 2.49 -9.62
N GLU A 138 0.43 2.50 -8.64
CA GLU A 138 0.12 1.36 -7.80
C GLU A 138 -1.36 1.03 -7.93
N ASP A 139 -1.68 -0.08 -8.56
CA ASP A 139 -3.03 -0.60 -8.66
C ASP A 139 -3.21 -1.74 -7.66
N ARG A 140 -4.24 -1.68 -6.83
CA ARG A 140 -4.52 -2.73 -5.83
C ARG A 140 -5.97 -3.13 -5.81
N ILE A 141 -6.22 -4.41 -5.55
CA ILE A 141 -7.55 -4.96 -5.29
C ILE A 141 -7.47 -6.09 -4.27
N GLY A 142 -8.41 -6.17 -3.33
CA GLY A 142 -8.38 -7.20 -2.30
C GLY A 142 -9.64 -7.30 -1.47
N LEU A 143 -9.67 -8.32 -0.61
CA LEU A 143 -10.70 -8.50 0.40
C LEU A 143 -10.13 -8.18 1.78
N SER A 144 -10.89 -7.44 2.59
CA SER A 144 -10.53 -7.10 3.97
C SER A 144 -11.58 -7.63 4.92
N TRP A 145 -11.17 -8.43 5.90
CA TRP A 145 -12.05 -8.96 6.92
C TRP A 145 -11.79 -8.27 8.26
N GLN A 146 -12.80 -7.57 8.77
CA GLN A 146 -12.81 -7.10 10.15
C GLN A 146 -13.16 -8.27 11.07
N TYR A 147 -12.13 -8.88 11.63
CA TYR A 147 -12.29 -10.08 12.46
C TYR A 147 -12.66 -9.73 13.90
N ASP A 148 -12.30 -8.53 14.37
CA ASP A 148 -12.58 -8.05 15.72
C ASP A 148 -13.74 -7.02 15.70
N PRO A 149 -14.88 -7.35 16.35
CA PRO A 149 -16.04 -6.45 16.40
C PRO A 149 -15.86 -5.27 17.38
N ILE A 150 -14.86 -5.31 18.26
CA ILE A 150 -14.61 -4.29 19.29
C ILE A 150 -13.48 -3.37 18.85
N SER A 151 -12.31 -3.94 18.52
CA SER A 151 -11.16 -3.14 18.09
C SER A 151 -11.21 -2.72 16.64
N GLU A 152 -12.15 -3.27 15.86
CA GLU A 152 -12.26 -3.09 14.41
C GLU A 152 -11.02 -3.52 13.61
N ALA A 153 -10.09 -4.27 14.24
CA ALA A 153 -8.90 -4.77 13.57
C ALA A 153 -9.25 -5.67 12.36
N ARG A 154 -8.44 -5.55 11.31
CA ARG A 154 -8.70 -6.21 10.02
C ARG A 154 -7.53 -7.01 9.50
N LEU A 155 -7.84 -8.06 8.76
CA LEU A 155 -6.88 -8.81 7.95
C LEU A 155 -7.30 -8.70 6.48
N SER A 156 -6.38 -8.27 5.61
CA SER A 156 -6.64 -8.07 4.20
C SER A 156 -5.75 -8.96 3.34
N PHE A 157 -6.32 -9.59 2.32
CA PHE A 157 -5.59 -10.29 1.27
C PHE A 157 -5.84 -9.59 -0.06
N SER A 158 -4.77 -9.20 -0.74
CA SER A 158 -4.84 -8.32 -1.91
C SER A 158 -3.80 -8.68 -2.96
N TYR A 159 -4.07 -8.25 -4.18
CA TYR A 159 -3.14 -8.20 -5.28
C TYR A 159 -2.74 -6.74 -5.53
N ALA A 160 -1.46 -6.48 -5.75
CA ALA A 160 -0.94 -5.17 -6.08
C ALA A 160 -0.02 -5.25 -7.31
N HIS A 161 -0.23 -4.34 -8.25
CA HIS A 161 0.56 -4.19 -9.47
C HIS A 161 1.21 -2.80 -9.51
N TYR A 162 2.47 -2.75 -9.90
CA TYR A 162 3.23 -1.51 -10.08
C TYR A 162 3.74 -1.43 -11.51
N SER A 163 3.38 -0.37 -12.22
CA SER A 163 3.92 -0.07 -13.55
C SER A 163 3.73 1.41 -13.89
N GLN A 164 4.32 1.88 -14.99
CA GLN A 164 4.26 3.29 -15.38
C GLN A 164 3.47 3.55 -16.66
N ALA A 165 2.65 2.59 -17.08
CA ALA A 165 1.78 2.69 -18.26
C ALA A 165 2.54 3.06 -19.56
N ASP A 166 3.76 2.54 -19.72
CA ASP A 166 4.63 2.76 -20.89
C ASP A 166 5.04 4.22 -21.17
N LEU A 167 4.99 5.10 -20.15
CA LEU A 167 5.62 6.41 -20.17
C LEU A 167 7.12 6.34 -20.51
N ALA A 168 7.79 5.25 -20.14
CA ALA A 168 9.14 4.90 -20.57
C ALA A 168 9.23 3.41 -20.94
N ARG A 169 10.32 2.98 -21.59
CA ARG A 169 10.55 1.55 -21.90
C ARG A 169 11.98 1.15 -21.52
N PRO A 170 12.20 -0.06 -20.99
CA PRO A 170 11.22 -1.12 -20.70
C PRO A 170 10.26 -0.76 -19.54
N ASN A 171 9.21 -1.57 -19.35
CA ASN A 171 8.20 -1.39 -18.30
C ASN A 171 7.78 -2.78 -17.82
N ASP A 172 8.70 -3.48 -17.16
CA ASP A 172 8.48 -4.89 -16.83
C ASP A 172 7.41 -5.08 -15.74
N GLY A 173 7.17 -4.04 -14.95
CA GLY A 173 6.23 -4.02 -13.84
C GLY A 173 6.64 -4.89 -12.65
N LEU A 174 5.87 -4.82 -11.58
CA LEU A 174 5.99 -5.70 -10.41
C LEU A 174 4.60 -6.12 -9.91
N ASP A 175 4.44 -7.41 -9.60
CA ASP A 175 3.19 -7.99 -9.13
C ASP A 175 3.36 -8.68 -7.78
N PHE A 176 2.44 -8.43 -6.86
CA PHE A 176 2.51 -8.95 -5.50
C PHE A 176 1.16 -9.46 -5.00
N TRP A 177 1.19 -10.62 -4.34
CA TRP A 177 0.18 -11.02 -3.37
C TRP A 177 0.56 -10.45 -2.01
N VAL A 178 -0.39 -9.81 -1.32
CA VAL A 178 -0.12 -9.05 -0.09
C VAL A 178 -1.11 -9.45 1.00
N LEU A 179 -0.58 -9.84 2.16
CA LEU A 179 -1.33 -10.07 3.39
C LEU A 179 -1.05 -8.91 4.35
N THR A 180 -2.10 -8.20 4.76
CA THR A 180 -2.00 -6.97 5.56
C THR A 180 -2.80 -7.10 6.84
N TRP A 181 -2.20 -6.74 7.98
CA TRP A 181 -2.89 -6.59 9.24
C TRP A 181 -3.07 -5.11 9.57
N HIS A 182 -4.31 -4.69 9.78
CA HIS A 182 -4.70 -3.31 10.07
C HIS A 182 -5.13 -3.18 11.52
N VAL A 183 -4.64 -2.13 12.18
CA VAL A 183 -4.89 -1.80 13.57
C VAL A 183 -5.38 -0.36 13.64
N PRO A 184 -6.65 -0.13 14.01
CA PRO A 184 -7.16 1.21 14.32
C PRO A 184 -6.39 1.83 15.50
N ILE A 185 -6.14 3.13 15.45
CA ILE A 185 -5.42 3.89 16.49
C ILE A 185 -6.19 5.10 17.00
#